data_AF-A0A1F8NQC1-F1
#
_entry.id   AF-A0A1F8NQC1-F1
#
_cell.length_a   1.000
_cell.length_b   1.000
_cell.length_c   1.000
_cell.angle_alpha   90.00
_cell.angle_beta   90.00
_cell.angle_gamma   90.00
#
_symmetry.space_group_name_H-M   'P 1'
#
loop_
_entity.id
_entity.type
_entity.pdbx_description
1 polymer ?
#
loop_
_entity_poly.entity_id
_entity_poly.type
_entity_poly.pdbx_seq_one_letter_code
_entity_poly.pdbx_strand_id
1 'polypeptide(L)' 'MDELIKLVAKKTGLPQDKAKVAVDTVINFLKKKLPPNIAGQLDTLLAGGSLSDNLTKGLGGLLGGKK' A
#
# COMPACT_ATOMS: atom_id res chain seq x y z
N MET A 1 2.11 -5.94 -5.85
CA MET A 1 1.09 -5.44 -6.80
C MET A 1 0.05 -6.51 -7.17
N ASP A 2 0.45 -7.70 -7.60
CA ASP A 2 -0.48 -8.73 -8.10
C ASP A 2 -1.47 -9.27 -7.05
N GLU A 3 -1.04 -9.37 -5.79
CA GLU A 3 -1.94 -9.79 -4.70
C GLU A 3 -3.06 -8.78 -4.45
N LEU A 4 -2.76 -7.48 -4.47
CA LEU A 4 -3.76 -6.42 -4.36
C LEU A 4 -4.73 -6.43 -5.54
N ILE A 5 -4.22 -6.63 -6.76
CA ILE A 5 -5.05 -6.73 -7.97
C ILE A 5 -5.99 -7.93 -7.87
N LYS A 6 -5.48 -9.10 -7.47
CA LYS A 6 -6.30 -10.31 -7.26
C LYS A 6 -7.34 -10.11 -6.16
N LEU A 7 -6.98 -9.44 -5.06
CA LEU A 7 -7.89 -9.17 -3.96
C LEU A 7 -9.01 -8.22 -4.38
N VAL A 8 -8.68 -7.14 -5.10
CA VAL A 8 -9.66 -6.21 -5.66
C VAL A 8 -10.55 -6.94 -6.67
N ALA A 9 -9.98 -7.66 -7.63
CA ALA A 9 -10.73 -8.45 -8.61
C ALA A 9 -11.69 -9.44 -7.92
N LYS A 10 -11.22 -10.19 -6.93
CA LYS A 10 -12.03 -11.17 -6.18
C LYS A 10 -13.16 -10.50 -5.37
N LYS A 11 -12.93 -9.32 -4.81
CA LYS A 11 -13.90 -8.61 -3.96
C LYS A 11 -14.91 -7.79 -4.76
N THR A 12 -14.53 -7.31 -5.93
CA THR A 12 -15.35 -6.42 -6.78
C THR A 12 -15.97 -7.16 -7.97
N GLY A 13 -15.51 -8.37 -8.28
CA GLY A 13 -15.88 -9.10 -9.50
C GLY A 13 -15.28 -8.51 -10.78
N LEU A 14 -14.35 -7.54 -10.66
CA LEU A 14 -13.72 -6.92 -11.82
C LEU A 14 -12.74 -7.88 -12.51
N PRO A 15 -12.66 -7.84 -13.85
CA PRO A 15 -11.60 -8.54 -14.58
C PRO A 15 -10.24 -7.96 -14.20
N GLN A 16 -9.21 -8.81 -14.21
CA GLN A 16 -7.89 -8.50 -13.67
C GLN A 16 -7.27 -7.22 -14.28
N ASP A 17 -7.50 -6.97 -15.57
CA ASP A 17 -7.03 -5.76 -16.26
C ASP A 17 -7.68 -4.48 -15.71
N LYS A 18 -8.98 -4.53 -15.37
CA LYS A 18 -9.69 -3.39 -14.78
C LYS A 18 -9.33 -3.22 -13.31
N ALA A 19 -9.13 -4.31 -12.58
CA ALA A 19 -8.66 -4.28 -11.20
C ALA A 19 -7.25 -3.66 -11.10
N LYS A 20 -6.37 -3.97 -12.05
CA LYS A 20 -5.04 -3.34 -12.16
C LYS A 20 -5.15 -1.83 -12.31
N VAL A 21 -5.94 -1.36 -13.29
CA VAL A 21 -6.16 0.08 -13.51
C VAL A 21 -6.72 0.76 -12.27
N ALA A 22 -7.65 0.12 -11.56
CA ALA A 22 -8.20 0.66 -10.31
C ALA A 22 -7.12 0.81 -9.22
N VAL A 23 -6.32 -0.23 -9.00
CA VAL A 23 -5.22 -0.23 -8.02
C VAL A 23 -4.17 0.84 -8.38
N ASP A 24 -3.75 0.92 -9.64
CA ASP A 24 -2.81 1.94 -10.13
C ASP A 24 -3.34 3.35 -9.93
N THR A 25 -4.63 3.58 -10.19
CA THR A 25 -5.27 4.89 -10.01
C THR A 25 -5.27 5.32 -8.55
N VAL A 26 -5.60 4.41 -7.63
CA VAL A 26 -5.60 4.68 -6.18
C VAL A 26 -4.18 4.92 -5.68
N ILE A 27 -3.21 4.10 -6.09
CA ILE A 27 -1.81 4.28 -5.70
C ILE A 27 -1.28 5.62 -6.21
N ASN A 28 -1.55 5.99 -7.45
CA ASN A 28 -1.15 7.29 -7.98
C ASN A 28 -1.81 8.46 -7.27
N PHE A 29 -3.08 8.33 -6.88
CA PHE A 29 -3.77 9.34 -6.08
C PHE A 29 -3.14 9.47 -4.69
N LEU A 30 -2.86 8.35 -4.02
CA LEU A 30 -2.20 8.35 -2.72
C LEU A 30 -0.78 8.92 -2.81
N LYS A 31 0.00 8.58 -3.83
CA LYS A 31 1.33 9.17 -4.07
C LYS A 31 1.29 10.68 -4.26
N LYS A 32 0.25 11.21 -4.90
CA LYS A 32 0.06 12.66 -5.08
C LYS A 32 -0.38 13.38 -3.80
N LYS A 33 -1.04 12.68 -2.87
CA LYS A 33 -1.54 13.23 -1.61
C LYS A 33 -0.61 13.00 -0.43
N LEU A 34 0.26 12.01 -0.51
CA LEU A 34 1.20 11.66 0.55
C LEU A 34 2.52 12.42 0.36
N PRO A 35 3.13 12.92 1.45
CA PRO A 35 4.47 13.48 1.41
C PRO A 35 5.46 12.45 0.82
N PRO A 36 6.52 12.91 0.12
CA PRO A 36 7.50 12.02 -0.53
C PRO A 36 8.12 10.98 0.42
N ASN A 37 8.19 11.31 1.72
CA ASN A 37 8.66 10.46 2.80
C ASN A 37 7.86 9.15 2.96
N ILE A 38 6.56 9.18 2.66
CA ILE A 38 5.65 8.02 2.80
C ILE A 38 5.49 7.29 1.46
N ALA A 39 5.55 8.02 0.33
CA ALA A 39 5.43 7.42 -1.00
C ALA A 39 6.53 6.36 -1.26
N GLY A 40 7.78 6.64 -0.88
CA GLY A 40 8.87 5.67 -1.01
C GLY A 40 8.71 4.42 -0.13
N GLN A 41 8.06 4.55 1.02
CA GLN A 41 7.78 3.43 1.93
C GLN A 41 6.65 2.54 1.39
N LEU A 42 5.61 3.15 0.80
CA LEU A 42 4.54 2.42 0.11
C LEU A 42 5.06 1.66 -1.11
N ASP A 43 5.94 2.26 -1.91
CA ASP A 43 6.53 1.58 -3.07
C ASP A 43 7.35 0.35 -2.66
N THR A 44 8.12 0.47 -1.57
CA THR A 44 8.84 -0.68 -0.99
C THR A 44 7.88 -1.80 -0.58
N LEU A 45 6.75 -1.44 0.05
CA LEU A 45 5.73 -2.41 0.45
C LEU A 45 5.03 -3.08 -0.74
N LEU A 46 4.68 -2.29 -1.75
CA LEU A 46 3.97 -2.72 -2.95
C LEU A 46 4.85 -3.61 -3.85
N ALA A 47 6.16 -3.39 -3.81
CA ALA A 47 7.17 -4.20 -4.49
C ALA A 47 7.47 -5.54 -3.78
N GLY A 48 6.79 -5.84 -2.66
CA GLY A 48 7.03 -7.07 -1.89
C GLY A 48 8.23 -6.98 -0.94
N GLY A 49 8.77 -5.78 -0.72
CA GLY A 49 9.73 -5.52 0.33
C GLY A 49 9.05 -5.43 1.70
N SER A 50 9.65 -6.02 2.73
CA SER A 50 9.23 -5.77 4.11
C SER A 50 9.24 -4.28 4.40
N LEU A 51 8.21 -3.78 5.10
CA LEU A 51 8.22 -2.44 5.69
C LEU A 51 9.53 -2.28 6.43
N SER A 52 10.38 -1.36 5.97
CA SER A 52 11.66 -1.08 6.61
C SER A 52 11.44 -0.84 8.10
N ASP A 53 12.32 -1.37 8.95
CA ASP A 53 12.26 -1.35 10.43
C ASP A 53 11.88 0.02 11.05
N ASN A 54 12.12 1.12 10.32
CA ASN A 54 11.75 2.47 10.73
C ASN A 54 10.23 2.73 10.71
N LEU A 55 9.48 2.17 9.75
CA LEU A 55 8.03 2.33 9.71
C LEU A 55 7.33 1.38 10.68
N THR A 56 7.81 0.14 10.86
CA THR A 56 7.31 -0.76 11.91
C THR A 56 7.61 -0.24 13.31
N LYS A 57 8.76 0.39 13.55
CA LYS A 57 9.04 1.09 14.83
C LYS A 57 8.18 2.35 15.01
N GLY A 58 7.98 3.14 13.95
CA GLY A 58 7.13 4.34 14.00
C GLY A 58 5.64 4.04 14.21
N LEU A 59 5.13 2.98 13.59
CA LEU A 59 3.73 2.53 13.69
C LEU A 59 3.52 1.65 14.93
N GLY A 60 4.49 0.82 15.31
CA GLY A 60 4.48 0.04 16.56
C GLY A 60 4.62 0.91 17.82
N GLY A 61 5.34 2.03 17.73
CA GLY A 61 5.39 3.04 18.80
C GLY A 61 4.07 3.81 18.99
N LEU A 62 3.23 3.90 17.95
CA LEU A 62 1.91 4.56 17.98
C LEU A 62 0.76 3.59 18.26
N LEU A 63 0.92 2.29 18.00
CA LEU A 63 -0.06 1.24 18.34
C LEU A 63 0.20 0.56 19.70
N GLY A 64 1.36 0.77 20.33
CA GLY A 64 1.75 0.17 21.60
C GLY A 64 2.00 1.15 22.76
N GLY A 65 1.72 2.43 22.56
CA GLY A 65 2.01 3.49 23.53
C GLY A 65 0.93 3.72 24.58
N LYS A 66 0.65 2.74 25.45
CA LYS A 66 0.35 2.95 26.89
C LYS A 66 0.02 1.63 27.60
N LYS A 67 0.76 1.44 28.69
CA LYS A 67 0.58 0.53 29.83
C LYS A 67 -0.81 -0.03 30.05
#